data_AF-A0A0L8V7E4-F1
#
_entry.id   AF-A0A0L8V7E4-F1
#
_cell.length_a   1.000
_cell.length_b   1.000
_cell.length_c   1.000
_cell.angle_alpha   90.00
_cell.angle_beta   90.00
_cell.angle_gamma   90.00
#
_symmetry.space_group_name_H-M   'P 1'
#
loop_
_entity.id
_entity.type
_entity.pdbx_description
1 polymer ?
#
loop_
_entity_poly.entity_id
_entity_poly.type
_entity_poly.pdbx_seq_one_letter_code
_entity_poly.pdbx_strand_id
1 'polypeptide(L)'
;MKKLGRFLFPLILILAIVILSNCKKTSSEEPIEAQDIAGVVQKGPFISGSSVTLYDLKSDLTPVGKSYNAQIVDNQGSFQLNGIALSSGYVSVRADGFYFNEVAGSQSAAQLTLYALADVTGSGSINVNLLTHLEKPRVEFLMQQGKSFSEAKIQAQREVLAIFSLDKDGVGASESLNISRGGEDNGILLAISSILQGYRSEGALTELLSNISNDIREDGQLDDENLGAALINHAVSLNATAIQANLAKRYQELGATASVPGFGPFITNFITKTSFEPTGPVITYPASGIYGQNILALSTTDYFSGQGNLFSLAAELPKNSALKVRITALSDSDTITTVSADTTEVSGPVTTKAAWYYQTSTNYNWSISDFDMETFSQTFTAIESDQSCGLALFFDRGSFLVEYFEMNAIEPSKEKTITVE
;
A
#
# COMPACT_ATOMS: atom_id res chain seq x y z
N MET A 1 12.29 93.77 64.60
CA MET A 1 11.69 92.45 64.87
C MET A 1 10.83 92.06 63.67
N LYS A 2 11.36 91.21 62.77
CA LYS A 2 10.66 90.68 61.60
C LYS A 2 10.90 89.17 61.57
N LYS A 3 9.84 88.37 61.56
CA LYS A 3 9.87 86.94 61.24
C LYS A 3 8.95 86.73 60.04
N LEU A 4 9.50 86.24 58.93
CA LEU A 4 8.77 85.44 57.95
C LEU A 4 9.75 84.82 56.94
N GLY A 5 9.61 83.52 56.66
CA GLY A 5 9.89 82.96 55.34
C GLY A 5 10.97 81.88 55.22
N ARG A 6 10.51 80.63 55.02
CA ARG A 6 10.97 79.58 54.08
C ARG A 6 12.48 79.21 54.02
N PHE A 7 12.80 77.91 54.08
CA PHE A 7 13.11 77.12 52.87
C PHE A 7 13.23 75.60 53.14
N LEU A 8 12.79 74.82 52.15
CA LEU A 8 12.87 73.37 52.00
C LEU A 8 14.32 72.89 51.76
N PHE A 9 14.64 71.67 52.22
CA PHE A 9 15.66 70.78 51.63
C PHE A 9 15.21 69.32 51.85
N PRO A 10 15.05 68.47 50.82
CA PRO A 10 14.92 67.04 51.00
C PRO A 10 16.23 66.30 50.72
N LEU A 11 16.45 65.30 51.56
CA LEU A 11 17.53 64.34 51.57
C LEU A 11 17.33 63.27 50.48
N ILE A 12 18.43 62.96 49.82
CA ILE A 12 18.73 61.93 48.83
C ILE A 12 18.01 60.59 49.08
N LEU A 13 17.27 60.09 48.08
CA LEU A 13 17.03 58.66 47.87
C LEU A 13 17.11 58.36 46.36
N ILE A 14 18.26 57.84 45.94
CA ILE A 14 18.51 57.32 44.59
C ILE A 14 17.79 55.97 44.50
N LEU A 15 16.63 55.94 43.83
CA LEU A 15 15.98 54.71 43.40
C LEU A 15 16.43 54.44 41.95
N ALA A 16 17.35 53.48 41.80
CA ALA A 16 17.79 52.98 40.51
C ALA A 16 16.63 52.23 39.83
N ILE A 17 16.03 52.87 38.82
CA ILE A 17 15.11 52.24 37.89
C ILE A 17 15.96 51.41 36.92
N VAL A 18 16.11 50.12 37.24
CA VAL A 18 16.57 49.11 36.29
C VAL A 18 15.33 48.63 35.52
N ILE A 19 15.07 49.26 34.38
CA ILE A 19 14.19 48.68 33.36
C ILE A 19 15.01 47.58 32.70
N LEU A 20 14.83 46.34 33.15
CA LEU A 20 15.25 45.18 32.38
C LEU A 20 14.34 45.11 31.15
N SER A 21 14.92 45.52 30.02
CA SER A 21 14.47 45.16 28.68
C SER A 21 14.30 43.65 28.60
N ASN A 22 13.07 43.17 28.77
CA ASN A 22 12.70 41.82 28.36
C ASN A 22 12.55 41.83 26.84
N CYS A 23 13.69 41.89 26.15
CA CYS A 23 13.77 41.66 24.73
C CYS A 23 13.52 40.16 24.54
N LYS A 24 12.27 39.77 24.29
CA LYS A 24 12.00 38.50 23.62
C LYS A 24 12.91 38.49 22.40
N LYS A 25 13.86 37.55 22.35
CA LYS A 25 14.52 37.20 21.10
C LYS A 25 13.41 36.80 20.13
N THR A 26 12.97 37.73 19.31
CA THR A 26 12.37 37.42 18.03
C THR A 26 13.41 36.56 17.32
N SER A 27 13.10 35.28 17.14
CA SER A 27 13.84 34.43 16.22
C SER A 27 13.80 35.14 14.87
N SER A 28 14.91 35.78 14.50
CA SER A 28 15.04 36.37 13.17
C SER A 28 14.95 35.22 12.20
N GLU A 29 13.91 35.22 11.36
CA GLU A 29 13.83 34.37 10.20
C GLU A 29 15.00 34.76 9.30
N GLU A 30 16.04 33.93 9.26
CA GLU A 30 17.18 34.18 8.38
C GLU A 30 16.87 33.58 7.01
N PRO A 31 16.77 34.41 5.97
CA PRO A 31 16.54 33.91 4.62
C PRO A 31 17.71 33.02 4.19
N ILE A 32 17.40 31.98 3.42
CA ILE A 32 18.40 31.10 2.83
C ILE A 32 18.77 31.65 1.45
N GLU A 33 20.08 31.84 1.27
CA GLU A 33 20.69 32.21 -0.01
C GLU A 33 20.37 31.18 -1.11
N ALA A 34 20.57 31.56 -2.36
CA ALA A 34 20.27 30.68 -3.49
C ALA A 34 20.98 29.33 -3.38
N GLN A 35 20.22 28.24 -3.29
CA GLN A 35 20.73 26.87 -3.24
C GLN A 35 20.00 25.96 -4.24
N ASP A 36 20.64 24.86 -4.61
CA ASP A 36 20.00 23.84 -5.43
C ASP A 36 19.31 22.82 -4.51
N ILE A 37 18.11 22.40 -4.89
CA ILE A 37 17.38 21.33 -4.20
C ILE A 37 17.07 20.22 -5.20
N ALA A 38 17.48 19.01 -4.88
CA ALA A 38 17.24 17.81 -5.66
C ALA A 38 16.56 16.73 -4.81
N GLY A 39 16.08 15.68 -5.45
CA GLY A 39 15.53 14.53 -4.75
C GLY A 39 14.81 13.59 -5.68
N VAL A 40 14.15 12.59 -5.09
CA VAL A 40 13.33 11.62 -5.82
C VAL A 40 11.91 11.56 -5.25
N VAL A 41 10.93 11.39 -6.14
CA VAL A 41 9.53 11.12 -5.76
C VAL A 41 9.26 9.64 -5.92
N GLN A 42 8.92 8.97 -4.81
CA GLN A 42 8.88 7.53 -4.74
C GLN A 42 7.70 6.97 -3.94
N LYS A 43 6.95 6.12 -4.63
CA LYS A 43 6.06 5.09 -4.11
C LYS A 43 6.49 3.76 -4.76
N GLY A 44 6.39 3.72 -6.08
CA GLY A 44 7.50 3.32 -6.95
C GLY A 44 8.08 4.57 -7.62
N PRO A 45 9.08 4.47 -8.52
CA PRO A 45 9.58 5.65 -9.20
C PRO A 45 8.45 6.36 -9.97
N PHE A 46 8.28 7.66 -9.72
CA PHE A 46 7.42 8.50 -10.55
C PHE A 46 8.02 8.63 -11.96
N ILE A 47 7.15 8.74 -12.97
CA ILE A 47 7.61 8.76 -14.36
C ILE A 47 7.98 10.16 -14.84
N SER A 48 8.72 10.21 -15.94
CA SER A 48 9.07 11.45 -16.63
C SER A 48 7.82 12.24 -17.02
N GLY A 49 7.86 13.56 -16.84
CA GLY A 49 6.75 14.49 -17.07
C GLY A 49 5.87 14.75 -15.85
N SER A 50 6.07 14.03 -14.74
CA SER A 50 5.41 14.32 -13.46
C SER A 50 5.83 15.71 -12.93
N SER A 51 4.91 16.41 -12.26
CA SER A 51 5.13 17.78 -11.77
C SER A 51 5.60 17.78 -10.32
N VAL A 52 6.57 18.64 -10.00
CA VAL A 52 7.02 18.89 -8.63
C VAL A 52 6.95 20.40 -8.37
N THR A 53 6.21 20.79 -7.34
CA THR A 53 6.12 22.17 -6.89
C THR A 53 6.64 22.28 -5.46
N LEU A 54 7.64 23.12 -5.26
CA LEU A 54 8.16 23.48 -3.94
C LEU A 54 7.57 24.82 -3.51
N TYR A 55 6.99 24.86 -2.32
CA TYR A 55 6.42 26.06 -1.70
C TYR A 55 7.33 26.54 -0.57
N ASP A 56 7.68 27.81 -0.62
CA ASP A 56 8.44 28.52 0.41
C ASP A 56 7.54 28.80 1.62
N LEU A 57 8.01 28.41 2.81
CA LEU A 57 7.29 28.57 4.08
C LEU A 57 8.06 29.45 5.04
N LYS A 58 7.34 30.01 6.00
CA LYS A 58 7.92 30.65 7.19
C LYS A 58 8.24 29.61 8.26
N SER A 59 8.84 30.08 9.36
CA SER A 59 9.15 29.25 10.53
C SER A 59 7.94 28.61 11.22
N ASP A 60 6.75 29.20 11.03
CA ASP A 60 5.46 28.69 11.52
C ASP A 60 4.70 27.83 10.48
N LEU A 61 5.38 27.43 9.39
CA LEU A 61 4.82 26.72 8.23
C LEU A 61 3.79 27.50 7.40
N THR A 62 3.58 28.79 7.66
CA THR A 62 2.67 29.58 6.82
C THR A 62 3.28 29.81 5.43
N PRO A 63 2.51 29.68 4.34
CA PRO A 63 3.01 29.92 3.00
C PRO A 63 3.42 31.38 2.80
N VAL A 64 4.56 31.60 2.14
CA VAL A 64 5.03 32.96 1.78
C VAL A 64 4.43 33.43 0.44
N GLY A 65 3.85 32.51 -0.35
CA GLY A 65 3.32 32.79 -1.69
C GLY A 65 4.36 32.68 -2.81
N LYS A 66 5.60 32.30 -2.49
CA LYS A 66 6.66 31.97 -3.45
C LYS A 66 6.67 30.46 -3.69
N SER A 67 6.73 30.06 -4.96
CA SER A 67 6.83 28.64 -5.34
C SER A 67 7.78 28.44 -6.52
N TYR A 68 8.31 27.23 -6.61
CA TYR A 68 9.24 26.80 -7.65
C TYR A 68 8.73 25.51 -8.26
N ASN A 69 8.85 25.38 -9.57
CA ASN A 69 8.36 24.21 -10.29
C ASN A 69 9.51 23.50 -10.99
N ALA A 70 9.51 22.18 -10.90
CA ALA A 70 10.32 21.28 -11.68
C ALA A 70 9.42 20.22 -12.33
N GLN A 71 9.95 19.55 -13.33
CA GLN A 71 9.40 18.31 -13.83
C GLN A 71 10.38 17.19 -13.52
N ILE A 72 9.84 16.00 -13.26
CA ILE A 72 10.64 14.79 -13.23
C ILE A 72 11.09 14.52 -14.66
N VAL A 73 12.40 14.45 -14.89
CA VAL A 73 12.99 14.33 -16.23
C VAL A 73 13.43 12.90 -16.56
N ASP A 74 13.47 12.03 -15.56
CA ASP A 74 13.77 10.61 -15.73
C ASP A 74 12.60 9.72 -15.29
N ASN A 75 12.70 8.42 -15.52
CA ASN A 75 11.70 7.46 -15.05
C ASN A 75 12.08 6.84 -13.68
N GLN A 76 13.03 7.46 -12.97
CA GLN A 76 13.46 7.08 -11.61
C GLN A 76 12.82 7.97 -10.54
N GLY A 77 12.10 9.02 -10.95
CA GLY A 77 11.43 9.97 -10.07
C GLY A 77 12.29 11.18 -9.70
N SER A 78 13.45 11.37 -10.33
CA SER A 78 14.39 12.43 -9.94
C SER A 78 13.93 13.81 -10.41
N PHE A 79 14.06 14.80 -9.52
CA PHE A 79 13.84 16.21 -9.84
C PHE A 79 14.99 17.07 -9.31
N GLN A 80 15.14 18.26 -9.90
CA GLN A 80 16.09 19.27 -9.45
C GLN A 80 15.53 20.67 -9.67
N LEU A 81 15.71 21.53 -8.67
CA LEU A 81 15.38 22.94 -8.64
C LEU A 81 16.67 23.72 -8.40
N ASN A 82 17.05 24.57 -9.34
CA ASN A 82 18.34 25.28 -9.27
C ASN A 82 18.16 26.71 -8.78
N GLY A 83 19.11 27.19 -7.96
CA GLY A 83 19.20 28.59 -7.54
C GLY A 83 17.98 29.12 -6.80
N ILE A 84 17.38 28.31 -5.93
CA ILE A 84 16.20 28.71 -5.17
C ILE A 84 16.58 29.44 -3.88
N ALA A 85 16.01 30.63 -3.68
CA ALA A 85 16.21 31.43 -2.48
C ALA A 85 14.96 31.37 -1.59
N LEU A 86 15.11 31.01 -0.32
CA LEU A 86 13.97 30.73 0.56
C LEU A 86 13.86 31.77 1.67
N SER A 87 12.64 32.02 2.13
CA SER A 87 12.40 32.95 3.23
C SER A 87 12.76 32.32 4.58
N SER A 88 12.73 30.98 4.66
CA SER A 88 13.24 30.20 5.78
C SER A 88 13.77 28.84 5.31
N GLY A 89 14.22 28.02 6.25
CA GLY A 89 14.54 26.59 6.04
C GLY A 89 13.40 25.71 5.60
N TYR A 90 12.16 26.11 5.84
CA TYR A 90 11.04 25.21 5.75
C TYR A 90 10.38 25.28 4.38
N VAL A 91 10.14 24.11 3.82
CA VAL A 91 9.51 23.97 2.50
C VAL A 91 8.46 22.88 2.52
N SER A 92 7.41 23.09 1.74
CA SER A 92 6.42 22.05 1.41
C SER A 92 6.59 21.67 -0.04
N VAL A 93 6.79 20.38 -0.32
CA VAL A 93 6.89 19.85 -1.68
C VAL A 93 5.60 19.14 -2.01
N ARG A 94 5.03 19.43 -3.18
CA ARG A 94 3.92 18.70 -3.79
C ARG A 94 4.44 18.03 -5.05
N ALA A 95 4.32 16.71 -5.11
CA ALA A 95 4.61 15.94 -6.32
C ALA A 95 3.32 15.34 -6.85
N ASP A 96 3.10 15.43 -8.15
CA ASP A 96 1.87 14.98 -8.82
C ASP A 96 2.22 14.28 -10.14
N GLY A 97 1.77 13.03 -10.29
CA GLY A 97 2.07 12.28 -11.51
C GLY A 97 1.76 10.79 -11.43
N PHE A 98 2.05 10.10 -12.53
CA PHE A 98 1.94 8.65 -12.60
C PHE A 98 3.19 8.00 -11.99
N TYR A 99 3.01 6.81 -11.45
CA TYR A 99 4.07 6.08 -10.76
C TYR A 99 4.09 4.63 -11.21
N PHE A 100 5.21 3.96 -11.01
CA PHE A 100 5.26 2.51 -11.17
C PHE A 100 4.67 1.83 -9.93
N ASN A 101 3.60 1.05 -10.08
CA ASN A 101 3.03 0.26 -9.01
C ASN A 101 3.88 -1.00 -8.80
N GLU A 102 4.64 -1.00 -7.71
CA GLU A 102 5.56 -2.06 -7.31
C GLU A 102 4.85 -3.40 -7.07
N VAL A 103 3.59 -3.37 -6.62
CA VAL A 103 2.76 -4.56 -6.37
C VAL A 103 2.28 -5.18 -7.67
N ALA A 104 1.74 -4.35 -8.56
CA ALA A 104 1.22 -4.80 -9.85
C ALA A 104 2.31 -5.06 -10.91
N GLY A 105 3.52 -4.52 -10.72
CA GLY A 105 4.59 -4.58 -11.71
C GLY A 105 4.32 -3.79 -12.99
N SER A 106 3.46 -2.77 -12.91
CA SER A 106 3.02 -1.97 -14.07
C SER A 106 2.85 -0.49 -13.69
N GLN A 107 2.72 0.38 -14.70
CA GLN A 107 2.48 1.81 -14.46
C GLN A 107 1.05 2.04 -13.96
N SER A 108 0.88 3.01 -13.05
CA SER A 108 -0.42 3.40 -12.55
C SER A 108 -1.34 3.91 -13.67
N ALA A 109 -2.64 3.62 -13.54
CA ALA A 109 -3.65 4.09 -14.49
C ALA A 109 -4.13 5.52 -14.21
N ALA A 110 -3.84 6.04 -13.01
CA ALA A 110 -4.15 7.39 -12.58
C ALA A 110 -2.95 8.01 -11.84
N GLN A 111 -2.97 9.34 -11.73
CA GLN A 111 -1.97 10.10 -11.00
C GLN A 111 -2.19 9.98 -9.49
N LEU A 112 -1.11 10.14 -8.74
CA LEU A 112 -1.12 10.26 -7.28
C LEU A 112 -0.39 11.56 -6.90
N THR A 113 -0.98 12.30 -5.97
CA THR A 113 -0.32 13.46 -5.36
C THR A 113 0.31 13.07 -4.04
N LEU A 114 1.61 13.29 -3.89
CA LEU A 114 2.34 13.12 -2.63
C LEU A 114 2.85 14.46 -2.11
N TYR A 115 3.05 14.53 -0.80
CA TYR A 115 3.54 15.73 -0.13
C TYR A 115 4.76 15.39 0.73
N ALA A 116 5.63 16.38 0.92
CA ALA A 116 6.67 16.34 1.93
C ALA A 116 6.79 17.70 2.60
N LEU A 117 7.15 17.69 3.87
CA LEU A 117 7.47 18.88 4.64
C LEU A 117 8.88 18.68 5.23
N ALA A 118 9.79 19.60 4.94
CA ALA A 118 11.21 19.44 5.24
C ALA A 118 11.87 20.77 5.67
N ASP A 119 12.97 20.63 6.42
CA ASP A 119 13.93 21.70 6.71
C ASP A 119 15.19 21.51 5.86
N VAL A 120 15.49 22.49 5.01
CA VAL A 120 16.62 22.48 4.06
C VAL A 120 17.74 23.44 4.43
N THR A 121 17.80 23.90 5.68
CA THR A 121 18.92 24.73 6.18
C THR A 121 20.29 24.06 6.07
N GLY A 122 20.36 22.73 6.11
CA GLY A 122 21.61 21.97 6.11
C GLY A 122 21.80 20.99 4.95
N SER A 123 20.79 20.78 4.11
CA SER A 123 20.88 19.84 2.98
C SER A 123 19.98 20.27 1.81
N GLY A 124 20.50 20.16 0.59
CA GLY A 124 19.76 20.39 -0.64
C GLY A 124 19.07 19.14 -1.20
N SER A 125 18.75 18.14 -0.37
CA SER A 125 18.11 16.91 -0.82
C SER A 125 16.78 16.66 -0.11
N ILE A 126 15.69 16.49 -0.85
CA ILE A 126 14.37 16.19 -0.30
C ILE A 126 13.70 15.12 -1.16
N ASN A 127 13.52 13.93 -0.62
CA ASN A 127 12.69 12.90 -1.24
C ASN A 127 11.25 13.07 -0.81
N VAL A 128 10.32 12.74 -1.72
CA VAL A 128 8.89 12.74 -1.45
C VAL A 128 8.41 11.29 -1.53
N ASN A 129 7.78 10.80 -0.47
CA ASN A 129 7.30 9.42 -0.42
C ASN A 129 6.04 9.29 0.46
N LEU A 130 5.58 8.06 0.68
CA LEU A 130 4.36 7.83 1.45
C LEU A 130 4.50 8.16 2.94
N LEU A 131 5.70 8.03 3.54
CA LEU A 131 5.93 8.46 4.91
C LEU A 131 5.85 9.98 5.02
N THR A 132 6.55 10.70 4.14
CA THR A 132 6.51 12.17 4.16
C THR A 132 5.10 12.72 3.94
N HIS A 133 4.28 12.00 3.16
CA HIS A 133 2.89 12.36 2.90
C HIS A 133 2.03 12.18 4.17
N LEU A 134 2.09 11.01 4.80
CA LEU A 134 1.31 10.70 6.01
C LEU A 134 1.71 11.57 7.21
N GLU A 135 3.00 11.90 7.33
CA GLU A 135 3.51 12.75 8.42
C GLU A 135 3.02 14.19 8.34
N LYS A 136 2.83 14.74 7.14
CA LYS A 136 2.65 16.19 6.96
C LYS A 136 1.51 16.78 7.82
N PRO A 137 0.27 16.27 7.78
CA PRO A 137 -0.82 16.83 8.59
C PRO A 137 -0.54 16.71 10.09
N ARG A 138 0.13 15.63 10.50
CA ARG A 138 0.50 15.40 11.89
C ARG A 138 1.57 16.38 12.37
N VAL A 139 2.59 16.67 11.54
CA VAL A 139 3.61 17.67 11.84
C VAL A 139 2.99 19.06 11.97
N GLU A 140 2.11 19.44 11.04
CA GLU A 140 1.39 20.73 11.08
C GLU A 140 0.58 20.86 12.39
N PHE A 141 -0.14 19.81 12.79
CA PHE A 141 -0.89 19.79 14.05
C PHE A 141 0.04 19.91 15.28
N LEU A 142 1.12 19.13 15.34
CA LEU A 142 2.06 19.16 16.46
C LEU A 142 2.73 20.53 16.63
N MET A 143 3.04 21.22 15.54
CA MET A 143 3.55 22.60 15.60
C MET A 143 2.52 23.61 16.08
N GLN A 144 1.24 23.45 15.72
CA GLN A 144 0.17 24.26 16.30
C GLN A 144 0.02 24.05 17.81
N GLN A 145 0.34 22.84 18.31
CA GLN A 145 0.42 22.53 19.74
C GLN A 145 1.73 23.04 20.40
N GLY A 146 2.59 23.76 19.66
CA GLY A 146 3.78 24.42 20.18
C GLY A 146 5.06 23.59 20.16
N LYS A 147 5.08 22.41 19.51
CA LYS A 147 6.32 21.66 19.29
C LYS A 147 7.20 22.35 18.24
N SER A 148 8.51 22.20 18.36
CA SER A 148 9.43 22.59 17.29
C SER A 148 9.26 21.68 16.07
N PHE A 149 9.67 22.15 14.89
CA PHE A 149 9.62 21.38 13.65
C PHE A 149 10.32 20.02 13.77
N SER A 150 11.53 20.00 14.32
CA SER A 150 12.33 18.78 14.49
C SER A 150 11.65 17.77 15.44
N GLU A 151 11.14 18.23 16.58
CA GLU A 151 10.39 17.37 17.51
C GLU A 151 9.11 16.84 16.88
N ALA A 152 8.39 17.68 16.13
CA ALA A 152 7.17 17.30 15.43
C ALA A 152 7.45 16.24 14.35
N LYS A 153 8.54 16.39 13.57
CA LYS A 153 8.97 15.41 12.56
C LYS A 153 9.33 14.06 13.17
N ILE A 154 10.14 14.04 14.23
CA ILE A 154 10.53 12.79 14.90
C ILE A 154 9.30 12.09 15.48
N GLN A 155 8.41 12.84 16.12
CA GLN A 155 7.19 12.28 16.70
C GLN A 155 6.25 11.73 15.62
N ALA A 156 5.94 12.52 14.58
CA ALA A 156 5.05 12.11 13.51
C ALA A 156 5.57 10.87 12.76
N GLN A 157 6.87 10.81 12.46
CA GLN A 157 7.48 9.65 11.82
C GLN A 157 7.29 8.39 12.67
N ARG A 158 7.64 8.46 13.96
CA ARG A 158 7.51 7.33 14.87
C ARG A 158 6.06 6.85 15.00
N GLU A 159 5.10 7.78 15.08
CA GLU A 159 3.67 7.47 15.14
C GLU A 159 3.19 6.78 13.86
N VAL A 160 3.58 7.29 12.68
CA VAL A 160 3.28 6.64 11.39
C VAL A 160 3.89 5.24 11.31
N LEU A 161 5.14 5.05 11.76
CA LEU A 161 5.79 3.74 11.80
C LEU A 161 5.08 2.76 12.74
N ALA A 162 4.56 3.25 13.87
CA ALA A 162 3.85 2.43 14.85
C ALA A 162 2.56 1.79 14.28
N ILE A 163 1.88 2.48 13.35
CA ILE A 163 0.72 1.92 12.61
C ILE A 163 1.08 0.59 11.94
N PHE A 164 2.31 0.47 11.43
CA PHE A 164 2.82 -0.72 10.75
C PHE A 164 3.57 -1.68 11.70
N SER A 165 3.35 -1.54 13.01
CA SER A 165 3.99 -2.32 14.07
C SER A 165 5.52 -2.22 14.06
N LEU A 166 6.06 -1.09 13.60
CA LEU A 166 7.49 -0.80 13.57
C LEU A 166 7.85 0.12 14.74
N ASP A 167 8.31 -0.48 15.84
CA ASP A 167 8.88 0.23 16.98
C ASP A 167 10.41 0.20 16.86
N LYS A 168 10.94 1.08 16.01
CA LYS A 168 12.38 1.20 15.74
C LYS A 168 12.82 2.64 15.93
N ASP A 169 13.73 2.83 16.88
CA ASP A 169 14.45 4.09 17.02
C ASP A 169 15.53 4.24 15.95
N GLY A 170 15.84 5.49 15.60
CA GLY A 170 16.96 5.81 14.73
C GLY A 170 16.75 5.52 13.25
N VAL A 171 15.51 5.37 12.79
CA VAL A 171 15.17 5.43 11.36
C VAL A 171 15.56 6.82 10.85
N GLY A 172 16.25 6.87 9.70
CA GLY A 172 16.58 8.15 9.05
C GLY A 172 15.33 8.98 8.74
N ALA A 173 15.49 10.30 8.60
CA ALA A 173 14.38 11.18 8.26
C ALA A 173 13.66 10.71 6.99
N SER A 174 12.32 10.74 6.95
CA SER A 174 11.52 10.18 5.87
C SER A 174 11.87 10.74 4.50
N GLU A 175 12.21 12.03 4.41
CA GLU A 175 12.67 12.73 3.22
C GLU A 175 14.10 12.36 2.77
N SER A 176 14.82 11.52 3.52
CA SER A 176 16.13 10.99 3.14
C SER A 176 16.06 9.56 2.57
N LEU A 177 14.95 8.86 2.80
CA LEU A 177 14.76 7.47 2.40
C LEU A 177 14.55 7.33 0.89
N ASN A 178 15.06 6.22 0.32
CA ASN A 178 15.05 5.98 -1.12
C ASN A 178 14.99 4.49 -1.46
N ILE A 179 13.91 4.04 -2.11
CA ILE A 179 13.65 2.63 -2.44
C ILE A 179 14.53 2.07 -3.57
N SER A 180 15.28 2.91 -4.28
CA SER A 180 16.26 2.45 -5.28
C SER A 180 17.62 2.11 -4.66
N ARG A 181 17.76 2.31 -3.34
CA ARG A 181 18.98 2.05 -2.58
C ARG A 181 18.73 0.95 -1.54
N GLY A 182 19.76 0.16 -1.29
CA GLY A 182 19.74 -0.83 -0.22
C GLY A 182 19.70 -0.16 1.15
N GLY A 183 19.55 -0.97 2.21
CA GLY A 183 19.52 -0.50 3.58
C GLY A 183 18.19 -0.78 4.26
N GLU A 184 18.24 -0.91 5.59
CA GLU A 184 17.10 -1.32 6.41
C GLU A 184 15.96 -0.30 6.34
N ASP A 185 16.26 0.99 6.52
CA ASP A 185 15.27 2.08 6.52
C ASP A 185 14.57 2.24 5.16
N ASN A 186 15.30 1.99 4.06
CA ASN A 186 14.72 1.97 2.72
C ASN A 186 13.77 0.77 2.54
N GLY A 187 14.08 -0.36 3.18
CA GLY A 187 13.21 -1.53 3.27
C GLY A 187 11.93 -1.24 4.05
N ILE A 188 12.02 -0.49 5.16
CA ILE A 188 10.84 -0.01 5.90
C ILE A 188 9.93 0.81 5.01
N LEU A 189 10.49 1.80 4.28
CA LEU A 189 9.71 2.61 3.34
C LEU A 189 9.00 1.73 2.29
N LEU A 190 9.71 0.75 1.72
CA LEU A 190 9.14 -0.13 0.70
C LEU A 190 8.05 -1.06 1.27
N ALA A 191 8.19 -1.55 2.50
CA ALA A 191 7.17 -2.34 3.17
C ALA A 191 5.88 -1.52 3.38
N ILE A 192 6.00 -0.31 3.91
CA ILE A 192 4.88 0.60 4.14
C ILE A 192 4.22 0.95 2.80
N SER A 193 5.01 1.25 1.77
CA SER A 193 4.50 1.51 0.43
C SER A 193 3.68 0.35 -0.12
N SER A 194 4.19 -0.88 0.04
CA SER A 194 3.54 -2.10 -0.44
C SER A 194 2.24 -2.41 0.31
N ILE A 195 2.21 -2.23 1.65
CA ILE A 195 1.01 -2.45 2.48
C ILE A 195 -0.09 -1.44 2.12
N LEU A 196 0.27 -0.16 1.98
CA LEU A 196 -0.66 0.90 1.58
C LEU A 196 -1.20 0.65 0.16
N GLN A 197 -0.33 0.29 -0.78
CA GLN A 197 -0.73 -0.05 -2.15
C GLN A 197 -1.68 -1.23 -2.20
N GLY A 198 -1.28 -2.36 -1.59
CA GLY A 198 -1.97 -3.63 -1.74
C GLY A 198 -2.31 -3.93 -3.21
N TYR A 199 -3.49 -4.52 -3.40
CA TYR A 199 -4.12 -4.78 -4.69
C TYR A 199 -5.27 -3.81 -4.93
N ARG A 200 -5.11 -2.57 -4.46
CA ARG A 200 -6.12 -1.52 -4.60
C ARG A 200 -5.95 -0.77 -5.91
N SER A 201 -7.03 -0.13 -6.35
CA SER A 201 -6.95 0.89 -7.39
C SER A 201 -6.25 2.15 -6.86
N GLU A 202 -5.79 2.99 -7.79
CA GLU A 202 -5.17 4.28 -7.46
C GLU A 202 -6.12 5.18 -6.67
N GLY A 203 -7.41 5.21 -7.05
CA GLY A 203 -8.44 5.97 -6.35
C GLY A 203 -8.63 5.49 -4.91
N ALA A 204 -8.71 4.18 -4.70
CA ALA A 204 -8.81 3.59 -3.37
C ALA A 204 -7.54 3.83 -2.52
N LEU A 205 -6.35 3.88 -3.13
CA LEU A 205 -5.13 4.30 -2.44
C LEU A 205 -5.20 5.76 -2.01
N THR A 206 -5.63 6.69 -2.88
CA THR A 206 -5.78 8.10 -2.54
C THR A 206 -6.78 8.33 -1.40
N GLU A 207 -7.90 7.62 -1.42
CA GLU A 207 -8.89 7.63 -0.34
C GLU A 207 -8.29 7.10 0.97
N LEU A 208 -7.63 5.94 0.93
CA LEU A 208 -6.96 5.35 2.09
C LEU A 208 -5.96 6.30 2.73
N LEU A 209 -5.08 6.92 1.93
CA LEU A 209 -4.09 7.87 2.43
C LEU A 209 -4.74 9.09 3.08
N SER A 210 -5.80 9.62 2.47
CA SER A 210 -6.53 10.77 3.01
C SER A 210 -7.19 10.43 4.35
N ASN A 211 -7.82 9.26 4.43
CA ASN A 211 -8.53 8.83 5.64
C ASN A 211 -7.54 8.52 6.78
N ILE A 212 -6.43 7.82 6.50
CA ILE A 212 -5.38 7.60 7.50
C ILE A 212 -4.81 8.93 7.98
N SER A 213 -4.46 9.84 7.07
CA SER A 213 -3.93 11.16 7.43
C SER A 213 -4.90 11.98 8.29
N ASN A 214 -6.21 11.85 8.08
CA ASN A 214 -7.21 12.53 8.90
C ASN A 214 -7.35 11.92 10.29
N ASP A 215 -7.35 10.59 10.36
CA ASP A 215 -7.48 9.83 11.61
C ASP A 215 -6.31 10.12 12.54
N ILE A 216 -5.08 9.95 12.06
CA ILE A 216 -3.88 10.10 12.88
C ILE A 216 -3.51 11.56 13.20
N ARG A 217 -4.22 12.54 12.63
CA ARG A 217 -3.82 13.96 12.66
C ARG A 217 -3.63 14.48 14.08
N GLU A 218 -4.58 14.19 14.98
CA GLU A 218 -4.66 14.82 16.30
C GLU A 218 -3.96 14.03 17.40
N ASP A 219 -3.84 12.72 17.29
CA ASP A 219 -3.25 11.86 18.31
C ASP A 219 -2.13 10.92 17.82
N GLY A 220 -1.96 10.77 16.51
CA GLY A 220 -0.94 9.88 15.92
C GLY A 220 -1.32 8.40 15.95
N GLN A 221 -2.58 8.06 16.21
CA GLN A 221 -3.06 6.68 16.28
C GLN A 221 -4.01 6.39 15.11
N LEU A 222 -3.91 5.18 14.54
CA LEU A 222 -4.87 4.70 13.55
C LEU A 222 -5.93 3.87 14.30
N ASP A 223 -7.02 4.53 14.68
CA ASP A 223 -8.09 3.97 15.51
C ASP A 223 -9.29 3.48 14.67
N ASP A 224 -9.40 3.89 13.40
CA ASP A 224 -10.41 3.36 12.49
C ASP A 224 -10.11 1.89 12.13
N GLU A 225 -10.88 0.98 12.73
CA GLU A 225 -10.79 -0.46 12.53
C GLU A 225 -10.94 -0.87 11.05
N ASN A 226 -11.71 -0.15 10.24
CA ASN A 226 -11.87 -0.46 8.82
C ASN A 226 -10.60 -0.12 8.02
N LEU A 227 -9.95 1.00 8.35
CA LEU A 227 -8.66 1.36 7.75
C LEU A 227 -7.60 0.33 8.14
N GLY A 228 -7.54 -0.03 9.42
CA GLY A 228 -6.66 -1.09 9.92
C GLY A 228 -6.89 -2.45 9.25
N ALA A 229 -8.15 -2.89 9.19
CA ALA A 229 -8.57 -4.11 8.51
C ALA A 229 -8.17 -4.09 7.02
N ALA A 230 -8.34 -2.95 6.35
CA ALA A 230 -7.90 -2.79 4.97
C ALA A 230 -6.39 -3.06 4.86
N LEU A 231 -5.55 -2.46 5.71
CA LEU A 231 -4.09 -2.68 5.67
C LEU A 231 -3.74 -4.16 5.82
N ILE A 232 -4.27 -4.84 6.83
CA ILE A 232 -3.94 -6.25 7.10
C ILE A 232 -4.48 -7.21 6.03
N ASN A 233 -5.71 -7.00 5.54
CA ASN A 233 -6.32 -7.83 4.48
C ASN A 233 -5.42 -7.89 3.24
N HIS A 234 -4.80 -6.78 2.86
CA HIS A 234 -3.89 -6.75 1.72
C HIS A 234 -2.49 -7.25 2.08
N ALA A 235 -1.97 -6.91 3.27
CA ALA A 235 -0.62 -7.29 3.68
C ALA A 235 -0.41 -8.82 3.64
N VAL A 236 -1.39 -9.61 4.09
CA VAL A 236 -1.32 -11.08 4.09
C VAL A 236 -1.25 -11.69 2.68
N SER A 237 -1.63 -10.95 1.64
CA SER A 237 -1.58 -11.37 0.25
C SER A 237 -0.37 -10.84 -0.52
N LEU A 238 0.52 -10.06 0.13
CA LEU A 238 1.70 -9.51 -0.54
C LEU A 238 2.81 -10.56 -0.68
N ASN A 239 3.43 -10.60 -1.86
CA ASN A 239 4.63 -11.39 -2.11
C ASN A 239 5.84 -10.47 -2.26
N ALA A 240 6.60 -10.30 -1.16
CA ALA A 240 7.74 -9.39 -1.13
C ALA A 240 8.81 -9.72 -2.19
N THR A 241 9.03 -10.99 -2.49
CA THR A 241 9.98 -11.43 -3.52
C THR A 241 9.54 -11.02 -4.91
N ALA A 242 8.26 -11.20 -5.24
CA ALA A 242 7.71 -10.78 -6.54
C ALA A 242 7.76 -9.26 -6.70
N ILE A 243 7.40 -8.50 -5.67
CA ILE A 243 7.45 -7.03 -5.66
C ILE A 243 8.89 -6.52 -5.84
N GLN A 244 9.86 -7.14 -5.15
CA GLN A 244 11.27 -6.81 -5.33
C GLN A 244 11.73 -7.08 -6.77
N ALA A 245 11.32 -8.21 -7.35
CA ALA A 245 11.61 -8.54 -8.74
C ALA A 245 10.98 -7.55 -9.73
N ASN A 246 9.75 -7.10 -9.49
CA ASN A 246 9.07 -6.08 -10.29
C ASN A 246 9.87 -4.77 -10.32
N LEU A 247 10.30 -4.27 -9.15
CA LEU A 247 11.10 -3.05 -9.05
C LEU A 247 12.49 -3.22 -9.67
N ALA A 248 13.16 -4.35 -9.43
CA ALA A 248 14.47 -4.62 -10.02
C ALA A 248 14.40 -4.65 -11.55
N LYS A 249 13.38 -5.32 -12.11
CA LYS A 249 13.09 -5.33 -13.55
C LYS A 249 12.85 -3.92 -14.06
N ARG A 250 12.03 -3.12 -13.37
CA ARG A 250 11.76 -1.73 -13.75
C ARG A 250 13.04 -0.90 -13.81
N TYR A 251 13.89 -0.93 -12.78
CA TYR A 251 15.15 -0.17 -12.80
C TYR A 251 16.12 -0.67 -13.88
N GLN A 252 16.16 -1.98 -14.14
CA GLN A 252 16.97 -2.55 -15.22
C GLN A 252 16.51 -2.06 -16.60
N GLU A 253 15.20 -2.04 -16.87
CA GLU A 253 14.62 -1.52 -18.12
C GLU A 253 14.95 -0.04 -18.34
N LEU A 254 15.16 0.71 -17.25
CA LEU A 254 15.56 2.12 -17.28
C LEU A 254 17.08 2.32 -17.38
N GLY A 255 17.88 1.25 -17.40
CA GLY A 255 19.35 1.33 -17.36
C GLY A 255 19.91 1.90 -16.04
N ALA A 256 19.10 1.92 -14.98
CA ALA A 256 19.48 2.45 -13.69
C ALA A 256 20.20 1.40 -12.84
N THR A 257 21.25 1.81 -12.12
CA THR A 257 21.87 0.97 -11.09
C THR A 257 21.09 1.17 -9.79
N ALA A 258 20.13 0.29 -9.53
CA ALA A 258 19.35 0.28 -8.28
C ALA A 258 19.66 -0.99 -7.47
N SER A 259 19.65 -0.84 -6.15
CA SER A 259 19.70 -1.94 -5.19
C SER A 259 18.41 -1.92 -4.40
N VAL A 260 17.39 -2.66 -4.85
CA VAL A 260 16.09 -2.69 -4.20
C VAL A 260 16.22 -3.34 -2.82
N PRO A 261 15.85 -2.66 -1.73
CA PRO A 261 16.07 -3.17 -0.38
C PRO A 261 15.18 -4.39 -0.10
N GLY A 262 15.68 -5.31 0.72
CA GLY A 262 14.86 -6.40 1.25
C GLY A 262 13.90 -5.86 2.31
N PHE A 263 12.62 -6.23 2.22
CA PHE A 263 11.57 -5.66 3.08
C PHE A 263 10.54 -6.67 3.60
N GLY A 264 10.58 -7.91 3.11
CA GLY A 264 9.67 -8.99 3.54
C GLY A 264 9.55 -9.17 5.06
N PRO A 265 10.65 -9.14 5.84
CA PRO A 265 10.57 -9.23 7.30
C PRO A 265 9.70 -8.15 7.95
N PHE A 266 9.62 -6.94 7.39
CA PHE A 266 8.76 -5.87 7.92
C PHE A 266 7.28 -6.13 7.64
N ILE A 267 6.95 -6.71 6.47
CA ILE A 267 5.59 -7.18 6.19
C ILE A 267 5.20 -8.29 7.16
N THR A 268 6.07 -9.29 7.35
CA THR A 268 5.83 -10.37 8.31
C THR A 268 5.66 -9.84 9.74
N ASN A 269 6.48 -8.86 10.14
CA ASN A 269 6.36 -8.21 11.43
C ASN A 269 5.01 -7.50 11.59
N PHE A 270 4.55 -6.75 10.58
CA PHE A 270 3.23 -6.12 10.59
C PHE A 270 2.12 -7.16 10.75
N ILE A 271 2.11 -8.21 9.91
CA ILE A 271 1.10 -9.27 9.95
C ILE A 271 1.05 -9.97 11.32
N THR A 272 2.19 -10.19 11.94
CA THR A 272 2.27 -10.99 13.19
C THR A 272 2.06 -10.18 14.46
N LYS A 273 2.20 -8.86 14.41
CA LYS A 273 2.16 -7.99 15.62
C LYS A 273 1.05 -6.96 15.61
N THR A 274 0.41 -6.70 14.46
CA THR A 274 -0.69 -5.75 14.41
C THR A 274 -1.87 -6.22 15.26
N SER A 275 -2.61 -5.26 15.82
CA SER A 275 -3.90 -5.50 16.48
C SER A 275 -5.08 -5.43 15.50
N PHE A 276 -4.84 -5.12 14.23
CA PHE A 276 -5.91 -5.07 13.22
C PHE A 276 -6.37 -6.47 12.85
N GLU A 277 -7.67 -6.69 12.92
CA GLU A 277 -8.28 -7.97 12.57
C GLU A 277 -8.62 -8.03 11.08
N PRO A 278 -8.24 -9.10 10.35
CA PRO A 278 -8.65 -9.29 8.98
C PRO A 278 -10.18 -9.45 8.88
N THR A 279 -10.81 -8.66 8.00
CA THR A 279 -12.26 -8.73 7.77
C THR A 279 -12.64 -9.59 6.56
N GLY A 280 -11.66 -9.96 5.73
CA GLY A 280 -11.90 -10.85 4.59
C GLY A 280 -10.71 -10.97 3.65
N PRO A 281 -10.74 -11.93 2.73
CA PRO A 281 -9.72 -12.06 1.69
C PRO A 281 -9.81 -10.91 0.67
N VAL A 282 -8.69 -10.62 0.00
CA VAL A 282 -8.63 -9.66 -1.10
C VAL A 282 -9.47 -10.10 -2.30
N ILE A 283 -9.39 -11.39 -2.65
CA ILE A 283 -10.27 -12.00 -3.66
C ILE A 283 -11.45 -12.62 -2.93
N THR A 284 -12.66 -12.24 -3.31
CA THR A 284 -13.89 -12.74 -2.69
C THR A 284 -14.41 -13.95 -3.46
N TYR A 285 -14.86 -14.97 -2.72
CA TYR A 285 -15.53 -16.15 -3.26
C TYR A 285 -16.94 -16.20 -2.68
N PRO A 286 -17.95 -15.62 -3.36
CA PRO A 286 -19.30 -15.51 -2.81
C PRO A 286 -19.91 -16.88 -2.59
N ALA A 287 -20.83 -17.03 -1.62
CA ALA A 287 -21.48 -18.32 -1.33
C ALA A 287 -22.26 -18.90 -2.53
N SER A 288 -22.80 -18.02 -3.38
CA SER A 288 -23.50 -18.35 -4.61
C SER A 288 -23.04 -17.44 -5.73
N GLY A 289 -22.93 -17.98 -6.93
CA GLY A 289 -22.82 -17.20 -8.16
C GLY A 289 -24.15 -17.16 -8.91
N ILE A 290 -24.12 -16.60 -10.12
CA ILE A 290 -25.31 -16.45 -10.97
C ILE A 290 -25.95 -17.80 -11.41
N TYR A 291 -25.23 -18.92 -11.27
CA TYR A 291 -25.67 -20.24 -11.70
C TYR A 291 -26.02 -21.19 -10.54
N GLY A 292 -25.92 -20.74 -9.29
CA GLY A 292 -26.19 -21.58 -8.12
C GLY A 292 -25.08 -21.50 -7.07
N GLN A 293 -25.04 -22.49 -6.17
CA GLN A 293 -24.00 -22.57 -5.12
C GLN A 293 -22.61 -22.53 -5.74
N ASN A 294 -21.72 -21.74 -5.13
CA ASN A 294 -20.38 -21.54 -5.66
C ASN A 294 -19.41 -22.58 -5.09
N ILE A 295 -18.80 -23.38 -5.95
CA ILE A 295 -17.81 -24.37 -5.51
C ILE A 295 -16.55 -23.71 -4.94
N LEU A 296 -16.30 -22.42 -5.23
CA LEU A 296 -15.18 -21.66 -4.69
C LEU A 296 -15.45 -21.07 -3.30
N ALA A 297 -16.67 -21.17 -2.76
CA ALA A 297 -17.00 -20.60 -1.45
C ALA A 297 -16.17 -21.27 -0.34
N LEU A 298 -15.29 -20.53 0.34
CA LEU A 298 -14.22 -21.11 1.17
C LEU A 298 -14.70 -22.05 2.30
N SER A 299 -15.88 -21.81 2.86
CA SER A 299 -16.44 -22.57 3.98
C SER A 299 -17.37 -23.73 3.57
N THR A 300 -17.72 -23.86 2.30
CA THR A 300 -18.68 -24.88 1.83
C THR A 300 -17.94 -26.06 1.20
N THR A 301 -18.10 -27.25 1.80
CA THR A 301 -17.49 -28.51 1.35
C THR A 301 -18.48 -29.50 0.77
N ASP A 302 -19.75 -29.45 1.16
CA ASP A 302 -20.76 -30.43 0.76
C ASP A 302 -21.80 -29.81 -0.17
N TYR A 303 -22.05 -30.49 -1.29
CA TYR A 303 -22.92 -30.04 -2.36
C TYR A 303 -23.86 -31.17 -2.78
N PHE A 304 -25.11 -30.83 -3.12
CA PHE A 304 -26.11 -31.80 -3.51
C PHE A 304 -26.41 -31.71 -5.01
N SER A 305 -25.99 -32.72 -5.76
CA SER A 305 -26.36 -32.93 -7.14
C SER A 305 -27.83 -33.38 -7.25
N GLY A 306 -28.57 -32.73 -8.15
CA GLY A 306 -29.94 -33.07 -8.51
C GLY A 306 -30.10 -32.88 -10.01
N GLN A 307 -31.14 -33.47 -10.62
CA GLN A 307 -31.41 -33.27 -12.05
C GLN A 307 -31.53 -31.77 -12.37
N GLY A 308 -30.55 -31.23 -13.10
CA GLY A 308 -30.51 -29.82 -13.50
C GLY A 308 -29.84 -28.85 -12.52
N ASN A 309 -29.23 -29.32 -11.42
CA ASN A 309 -28.49 -28.44 -10.51
C ASN A 309 -27.15 -28.04 -11.13
N LEU A 310 -27.02 -26.76 -11.45
CA LEU A 310 -25.75 -26.15 -11.83
C LEU A 310 -25.06 -25.59 -10.59
N PHE A 311 -23.74 -25.64 -10.60
CA PHE A 311 -22.88 -24.96 -9.65
C PHE A 311 -22.22 -23.77 -10.32
N SER A 312 -21.84 -22.77 -9.53
CA SER A 312 -21.05 -21.64 -10.02
C SER A 312 -19.57 -21.86 -9.73
N LEU A 313 -18.72 -21.46 -10.67
CA LEU A 313 -17.31 -21.14 -10.44
C LEU A 313 -17.17 -19.62 -10.45
N ALA A 314 -17.42 -18.99 -9.30
CA ALA A 314 -17.53 -17.54 -9.16
C ALA A 314 -16.47 -16.96 -8.21
N ALA A 315 -15.86 -15.86 -8.62
CA ALA A 315 -14.91 -15.09 -7.82
C ALA A 315 -15.05 -13.60 -8.15
N GLU A 316 -14.69 -12.73 -7.23
CA GLU A 316 -14.61 -11.28 -7.45
C GLU A 316 -13.17 -10.85 -7.25
N LEU A 317 -12.55 -10.39 -8.33
CA LEU A 317 -11.14 -10.01 -8.34
C LEU A 317 -11.03 -8.49 -8.24
N PRO A 318 -10.31 -7.95 -7.24
CA PRO A 318 -9.94 -6.54 -7.28
C PRO A 318 -8.89 -6.28 -8.36
N LYS A 319 -8.66 -5.00 -8.66
CA LYS A 319 -7.61 -4.57 -9.58
C LYS A 319 -6.23 -5.12 -9.20
N ASN A 320 -5.40 -5.41 -10.20
CA ASN A 320 -4.04 -5.92 -10.03
C ASN A 320 -3.93 -7.30 -9.35
N SER A 321 -5.05 -7.99 -9.11
CA SER A 321 -5.05 -9.36 -8.60
C SER A 321 -5.02 -10.39 -9.74
N ALA A 322 -4.63 -11.61 -9.42
CA ALA A 322 -4.67 -12.74 -10.33
C ALA A 322 -5.22 -13.95 -9.59
N LEU A 323 -6.03 -14.75 -10.28
CA LEU A 323 -6.58 -15.99 -9.75
C LEU A 323 -6.42 -17.09 -10.78
N LYS A 324 -5.83 -18.21 -10.34
CA LYS A 324 -5.95 -19.49 -11.02
C LYS A 324 -6.55 -20.49 -10.03
N VAL A 325 -7.48 -21.30 -10.49
CA VAL A 325 -8.06 -22.40 -9.73
C VAL A 325 -7.69 -23.69 -10.45
N ARG A 326 -7.34 -24.72 -9.68
CA ARG A 326 -7.23 -26.09 -10.20
C ARG A 326 -8.26 -26.96 -9.49
N ILE A 327 -9.01 -27.72 -10.29
CA ILE A 327 -9.92 -28.75 -9.78
C ILE A 327 -9.34 -30.09 -10.17
N THR A 328 -9.26 -31.02 -9.22
CA THR A 328 -8.71 -32.37 -9.42
C THR A 328 -9.68 -33.41 -8.87
N ALA A 329 -10.05 -34.40 -9.68
CA ALA A 329 -10.87 -35.52 -9.21
C ALA A 329 -10.03 -36.47 -8.34
N LEU A 330 -10.46 -36.68 -7.09
CA LEU A 330 -9.75 -37.56 -6.16
C LEU A 330 -10.17 -39.02 -6.30
N SER A 331 -11.47 -39.25 -6.58
CA SER A 331 -12.21 -40.52 -6.68
C SER A 331 -12.10 -41.49 -5.49
N ASP A 332 -13.26 -41.89 -5.01
CA ASP A 332 -13.80 -43.25 -5.23
C ASP A 332 -15.07 -43.11 -6.09
N SER A 333 -15.07 -43.64 -7.30
CA SER A 333 -16.29 -43.85 -8.11
C SER A 333 -16.57 -45.34 -8.11
N ASP A 334 -17.83 -45.75 -7.96
CA ASP A 334 -18.25 -47.14 -8.17
C ASP A 334 -17.59 -47.70 -9.44
N THR A 335 -16.86 -48.80 -9.31
CA THR A 335 -16.34 -49.57 -10.45
C THR A 335 -17.50 -49.92 -11.38
N ILE A 336 -17.66 -49.20 -12.49
CA ILE A 336 -18.58 -49.60 -13.54
C ILE A 336 -17.92 -50.75 -14.28
N THR A 337 -18.43 -51.96 -14.05
CA THR A 337 -18.16 -53.10 -14.93
C THR A 337 -19.00 -52.93 -16.18
N THR A 338 -18.40 -52.44 -17.27
CA THR A 338 -19.07 -52.41 -18.58
C THR A 338 -19.15 -53.85 -19.10
N VAL A 339 -20.36 -54.41 -19.16
CA VAL A 339 -20.62 -55.65 -19.89
C VAL A 339 -20.89 -55.25 -21.34
N SER A 340 -19.93 -55.50 -22.24
CA SER A 340 -20.17 -55.36 -23.69
C SER A 340 -21.27 -56.36 -24.10
N ALA A 341 -22.35 -55.87 -24.70
CA ALA A 341 -23.49 -56.70 -25.08
C ALA A 341 -23.22 -57.62 -26.28
N ASP A 342 -22.04 -57.54 -26.93
CA ASP A 342 -21.81 -58.24 -28.21
C ASP A 342 -20.37 -58.77 -28.41
N THR A 343 -19.55 -58.84 -27.36
CA THR A 343 -18.21 -59.45 -27.46
C THR A 343 -17.89 -60.24 -26.21
N THR A 344 -17.36 -61.46 -26.35
CA THR A 344 -16.86 -62.32 -25.25
C THR A 344 -15.61 -61.78 -24.55
N GLU A 345 -15.27 -60.51 -24.77
CA GLU A 345 -14.19 -59.81 -24.08
C GLU A 345 -14.77 -59.02 -22.90
N VAL A 346 -14.49 -59.49 -21.69
CA VAL A 346 -14.60 -58.69 -20.48
C VAL A 346 -13.41 -57.74 -20.49
N SER A 347 -13.60 -56.49 -20.89
CA SER A 347 -12.64 -55.43 -20.58
C SER A 347 -12.52 -55.35 -19.05
N GLY A 348 -11.29 -55.37 -18.53
CA GLY A 348 -11.03 -55.25 -17.09
C GLY A 348 -11.67 -54.00 -16.47
N PRO A 349 -11.73 -53.89 -15.12
CA PRO A 349 -12.36 -52.75 -14.45
C PRO A 349 -11.79 -51.43 -14.99
N VAL A 350 -12.66 -50.59 -15.55
CA VAL A 350 -12.32 -49.22 -15.91
C VAL A 350 -12.61 -48.37 -14.69
N THR A 351 -11.58 -47.84 -14.05
CA THR A 351 -11.75 -46.84 -13.00
C THR A 351 -12.13 -45.52 -13.66
N THR A 352 -13.43 -45.19 -13.68
CA THR A 352 -13.92 -43.91 -14.21
C THR A 352 -14.04 -42.90 -13.08
N LYS A 353 -12.98 -42.12 -12.79
CA LYS A 353 -13.08 -41.06 -11.77
C LYS A 353 -14.27 -40.14 -12.07
N ALA A 354 -14.94 -39.67 -11.02
CA ALA A 354 -15.97 -38.65 -11.13
C ALA A 354 -15.43 -37.43 -11.90
N ALA A 355 -16.22 -36.89 -12.82
CA ALA A 355 -15.83 -35.76 -13.66
C ALA A 355 -16.73 -34.54 -13.42
N TRP A 356 -16.41 -33.47 -14.11
CA TRP A 356 -17.25 -32.27 -14.21
C TRP A 356 -17.30 -31.79 -15.64
N TYR A 357 -18.34 -31.03 -15.94
CA TYR A 357 -18.61 -30.45 -17.23
C TYR A 357 -18.98 -28.99 -17.04
N TYR A 358 -18.74 -28.16 -18.04
CA TYR A 358 -19.06 -26.74 -17.98
C TYR A 358 -19.81 -26.29 -19.21
N GLN A 359 -20.68 -25.28 -19.06
CA GLN A 359 -21.41 -24.71 -20.17
C GLN A 359 -20.61 -23.57 -20.80
N THR A 360 -20.04 -23.78 -21.99
CA THR A 360 -19.16 -22.80 -22.66
C THR A 360 -19.80 -21.41 -22.85
N SER A 361 -21.11 -21.35 -23.09
CA SER A 361 -21.83 -20.07 -23.26
C SER A 361 -21.96 -19.25 -21.97
N THR A 362 -21.57 -19.81 -20.83
CA THR A 362 -21.66 -19.17 -19.50
C THR A 362 -20.33 -18.66 -18.99
N ASN A 363 -19.25 -18.87 -19.74
CA ASN A 363 -17.91 -18.47 -19.36
C ASN A 363 -17.78 -16.93 -19.39
N TYR A 364 -17.65 -16.36 -18.20
CA TYR A 364 -17.30 -14.97 -17.98
C TYR A 364 -15.95 -14.90 -17.27
N ASN A 365 -14.99 -14.27 -17.93
CA ASN A 365 -13.65 -13.98 -17.40
C ASN A 365 -12.78 -15.19 -17.02
N TRP A 366 -13.07 -16.42 -17.50
CA TRP A 366 -12.19 -17.57 -17.32
C TRP A 366 -11.50 -17.99 -18.62
N SER A 367 -10.19 -18.21 -18.56
CA SER A 367 -9.44 -19.04 -19.51
C SER A 367 -9.36 -20.45 -18.92
N ILE A 368 -9.87 -21.46 -19.65
CA ILE A 368 -10.00 -22.83 -19.17
C ILE A 368 -9.03 -23.72 -19.94
N SER A 369 -8.22 -24.53 -19.25
CA SER A 369 -7.31 -25.48 -19.90
C SER A 369 -8.06 -26.70 -20.44
N ASP A 370 -7.41 -27.48 -21.29
CA ASP A 370 -7.86 -28.84 -21.58
C ASP A 370 -7.89 -29.67 -20.29
N PHE A 371 -8.77 -30.67 -20.26
CA PHE A 371 -8.84 -31.62 -19.16
C PHE A 371 -7.67 -32.60 -19.24
N ASP A 372 -6.88 -32.68 -18.18
CA ASP A 372 -5.77 -33.60 -18.08
C ASP A 372 -6.28 -34.98 -17.63
N MET A 373 -6.23 -35.97 -18.53
CA MET A 373 -6.69 -37.33 -18.27
C MET A 373 -5.72 -38.17 -17.41
N GLU A 374 -4.47 -37.74 -17.24
CA GLU A 374 -3.51 -38.43 -16.36
C GLU A 374 -3.74 -38.05 -14.91
N THR A 375 -3.89 -36.75 -14.66
CA THR A 375 -4.10 -36.21 -13.30
C THR A 375 -5.57 -36.05 -12.93
N PHE A 376 -6.48 -36.18 -13.90
CA PHE A 376 -7.91 -35.87 -13.77
C PHE A 376 -8.13 -34.46 -13.22
N SER A 377 -7.44 -33.50 -13.82
CA SER A 377 -7.47 -32.10 -13.38
C SER A 377 -7.73 -31.12 -14.52
N GLN A 378 -8.23 -29.94 -14.15
CA GLN A 378 -8.41 -28.83 -15.06
C GLN A 378 -8.12 -27.51 -14.34
N THR A 379 -7.56 -26.56 -15.08
CA THR A 379 -7.24 -25.23 -14.57
C THR A 379 -8.13 -24.16 -15.17
N PHE A 380 -8.51 -23.21 -14.32
CA PHE A 380 -9.34 -22.06 -14.64
C PHE A 380 -8.58 -20.82 -14.22
N THR A 381 -8.17 -19.99 -15.18
CA THR A 381 -7.36 -18.80 -14.93
C THR A 381 -8.19 -17.56 -15.26
N ALA A 382 -8.35 -16.64 -14.30
CA ALA A 382 -9.03 -15.38 -14.55
C ALA A 382 -8.29 -14.57 -15.62
N ILE A 383 -9.01 -14.00 -16.59
CA ILE A 383 -8.40 -13.28 -17.71
C ILE A 383 -8.06 -11.84 -17.32
N GLU A 384 -9.01 -11.15 -16.70
CA GLU A 384 -8.90 -9.76 -16.29
C GLU A 384 -9.08 -9.62 -14.77
N SER A 385 -8.25 -8.75 -14.16
CA SER A 385 -8.47 -8.25 -12.80
C SER A 385 -9.57 -7.18 -12.79
N ASP A 386 -10.06 -6.78 -11.61
CA ASP A 386 -11.13 -5.76 -11.49
C ASP A 386 -12.45 -6.18 -12.16
N GLN A 387 -12.68 -7.49 -12.23
CA GLN A 387 -13.84 -8.12 -12.86
C GLN A 387 -14.27 -9.33 -12.03
N SER A 388 -15.57 -9.63 -12.04
CA SER A 388 -16.06 -10.91 -11.54
C SER A 388 -15.70 -12.04 -12.51
N CYS A 389 -15.60 -13.25 -12.00
CA CYS A 389 -15.55 -14.47 -12.80
C CYS A 389 -16.84 -15.26 -12.61
N GLY A 390 -17.26 -15.98 -13.64
CA GLY A 390 -18.46 -16.80 -13.59
C GLY A 390 -18.43 -17.91 -14.63
N LEU A 391 -18.84 -19.11 -14.23
CA LEU A 391 -19.00 -20.25 -15.13
C LEU A 391 -19.99 -21.22 -14.50
N ALA A 392 -20.90 -21.78 -15.31
CA ALA A 392 -21.80 -22.83 -14.87
C ALA A 392 -21.11 -24.19 -15.01
N LEU A 393 -21.10 -24.94 -13.92
CA LEU A 393 -20.53 -26.28 -13.81
C LEU A 393 -21.61 -27.31 -13.48
N PHE A 394 -21.41 -28.53 -13.99
CA PHE A 394 -22.10 -29.74 -13.56
C PHE A 394 -21.05 -30.71 -13.04
N PHE A 395 -21.35 -31.37 -11.92
CA PHE A 395 -20.46 -32.36 -11.32
C PHE A 395 -21.14 -33.71 -11.27
N ASP A 396 -20.40 -34.76 -11.61
CA ASP A 396 -20.76 -36.11 -11.20
C ASP A 396 -20.61 -36.25 -9.68
N ARG A 397 -21.28 -37.25 -9.12
CA ARG A 397 -21.12 -37.58 -7.70
C ARG A 397 -19.69 -38.01 -7.41
N GLY A 398 -19.09 -37.44 -6.37
CA GLY A 398 -17.72 -37.76 -5.97
C GLY A 398 -17.03 -36.66 -5.18
N SER A 399 -15.72 -36.83 -4.96
CA SER A 399 -14.88 -35.88 -4.24
C SER A 399 -13.83 -35.24 -5.14
N PHE A 400 -13.68 -33.92 -4.97
CA PHE A 400 -12.83 -33.08 -5.81
C PHE A 400 -11.96 -32.17 -4.93
N LEU A 401 -10.66 -32.10 -5.23
CA LEU A 401 -9.76 -31.12 -4.63
C LEU A 401 -9.87 -29.82 -5.43
N VAL A 402 -10.11 -28.70 -4.73
CA VAL A 402 -10.13 -27.35 -5.28
C VAL A 402 -8.95 -26.58 -4.69
N GLU A 403 -8.01 -26.20 -5.54
CA GLU A 403 -6.81 -25.44 -5.19
C GLU A 403 -6.89 -24.03 -5.75
N TYR A 404 -6.53 -23.03 -4.94
CA TYR A 404 -6.57 -21.61 -5.28
C TYR A 404 -5.14 -21.10 -5.37
N PHE A 405 -4.80 -20.45 -6.48
CA PHE A 405 -3.52 -19.81 -6.73
C PHE A 405 -3.77 -18.32 -6.87
N GLU A 406 -3.77 -17.62 -5.73
CA GLU A 406 -4.01 -16.19 -5.67
C GLU A 406 -2.71 -15.41 -5.92
N MET A 407 -2.82 -14.22 -6.53
CA MET A 407 -1.71 -13.27 -6.71
C MET A 407 -0.48 -13.85 -7.43
N ASN A 408 -0.71 -14.70 -8.43
CA ASN A 408 0.32 -15.43 -9.19
C ASN A 408 1.16 -16.40 -8.33
N ALA A 409 0.63 -16.88 -7.20
CA ALA A 409 1.27 -17.93 -6.43
C ALA A 409 1.55 -19.17 -7.28
N ILE A 410 2.73 -19.76 -7.09
CA ILE A 410 3.14 -21.01 -7.76
C ILE A 410 2.63 -22.24 -7.02
N GLU A 411 2.46 -22.14 -5.70
CA GLU A 411 1.82 -23.14 -4.84
C GLU A 411 0.40 -22.69 -4.47
N PRO A 412 -0.52 -23.62 -4.11
CA PRO A 412 -1.85 -23.25 -3.65
C PRO A 412 -1.77 -22.32 -2.43
N SER A 413 -2.41 -21.14 -2.50
CA SER A 413 -2.58 -20.25 -1.35
C SER A 413 -3.65 -20.80 -0.39
N LYS A 414 -4.61 -21.54 -0.94
CA LYS A 414 -5.69 -22.22 -0.23
C LYS A 414 -6.01 -23.51 -0.98
N GLU A 415 -6.55 -24.48 -0.27
CA GLU A 415 -7.12 -25.68 -0.87
C GLU A 415 -8.26 -26.22 0.00
N LYS A 416 -9.20 -26.93 -0.63
CA LYS A 416 -10.23 -27.68 0.07
C LYS A 416 -10.68 -28.87 -0.76
N THR A 417 -11.13 -29.91 -0.09
CA THR A 417 -11.87 -31.00 -0.75
C THR A 417 -13.36 -30.71 -0.66
N ILE A 418 -14.06 -30.88 -1.77
CA ILE A 418 -15.52 -30.84 -1.83
C ILE A 418 -16.08 -32.21 -2.14
N THR A 419 -17.28 -32.50 -1.65
CA THR A 419 -18.06 -33.69 -1.96
C THR A 419 -19.36 -33.29 -2.64
N VAL A 420 -19.68 -33.97 -3.73
CA VAL A 420 -20.93 -33.81 -4.48
C VAL A 420 -21.72 -35.10 -4.34
N GLU A 421 -22.88 -35.05 -3.67
CA GLU A 421 -23.77 -36.18 -3.41
C GLU A 421 -24.99 -36.25 -4.32
#